data_AF-A0A2G2B1F8-F1
#
_entry.id   AF-A0A2G2B1F8-F1
#
_cell.length_a   1.000
_cell.length_b   1.000
_cell.length_c   1.000
_cell.angle_alpha   90.00
_cell.angle_beta   90.00
_cell.angle_gamma   90.00
#
_symmetry.space_group_name_H-M   'P 1'
#
loop_
_entity.id
_entity.type
_entity.pdbx_description
1 polymer ?
#
loop_
_entity_poly.entity_id
_entity_poly.type
_entity_poly.pdbx_seq_one_letter_code
_entity_poly.pdbx_strand_id
1 'polypeptide(L)'
;MTNSARAAQLELDRLADWRQQAIADTADLSGKTSAALISAPIKTPALSAQTAETLTGASRAAVQRNLSLLTNCGPVREITGQERYRFWRVA
;
A
#
# COMPACT_ATOMS: atom_id res chain seq x y z
N MET A 1 -12.32 -13.45 25.99
CA MET A 1 -12.52 -12.59 24.80
C MET A 1 -11.42 -11.52 24.61
N THR A 2 -10.32 -11.53 25.38
CA THR A 2 -9.24 -10.53 25.31
C THR A 2 -8.18 -10.80 24.24
N ASN A 3 -8.05 -12.05 23.79
CA ASN A 3 -7.05 -12.45 22.79
C ASN A 3 -7.27 -11.81 21.42
N SER A 4 -8.53 -11.62 21.00
CA SER A 4 -8.84 -11.00 19.69
C SER A 4 -8.55 -9.49 19.68
N ALA A 5 -8.84 -8.78 20.76
CA ALA A 5 -8.53 -7.35 20.88
C ALA A 5 -7.01 -7.10 20.89
N ARG A 6 -6.25 -7.93 21.62
CA ARG A 6 -4.78 -7.85 21.64
C ARG A 6 -4.18 -8.17 20.27
N ALA A 7 -4.68 -9.19 19.58
CA ALA A 7 -4.23 -9.53 18.23
C ALA A 7 -4.50 -8.38 17.23
N ALA A 8 -5.66 -7.72 17.35
CA ALA A 8 -5.98 -6.56 16.52
C ALA A 8 -5.02 -5.38 16.78
N GLN A 9 -4.68 -5.10 18.05
CA GLN A 9 -3.72 -4.05 18.39
C GLN A 9 -2.33 -4.34 17.79
N LEU A 10 -1.84 -5.57 17.92
CA LEU A 10 -0.54 -5.97 17.37
C LEU A 10 -0.48 -5.83 15.84
N GLU A 11 -1.57 -6.11 15.13
CA GLU A 11 -1.60 -5.91 13.67
C GLU A 11 -1.62 -4.42 13.31
N LEU A 12 -2.32 -3.58 14.08
CA LEU A 12 -2.28 -2.13 13.87
C LEU A 12 -0.88 -1.55 14.10
N ASP A 13 -0.18 -2.02 15.13
CA ASP A 13 1.20 -1.62 15.43
C ASP A 13 2.13 -2.08 14.30
N ARG A 14 2.01 -3.33 13.83
CA ARG A 14 2.76 -3.85 12.67
C ARG A 14 2.56 -3.00 11.42
N LEU A 15 1.33 -2.59 11.13
CA LEU A 15 1.01 -1.74 9.98
C LEU A 15 1.55 -0.31 10.14
N ALA A 16 1.59 0.21 11.36
CA ALA A 16 2.16 1.52 11.65
C ALA A 16 3.68 1.54 11.43
N ASP A 17 4.38 0.53 11.93
CA ASP A 17 5.82 0.33 11.76
C ASP A 17 6.17 0.14 10.27
N TRP A 18 5.42 -0.74 9.58
CA TRP A 18 5.56 -0.93 8.14
C TRP A 18 5.43 0.38 7.37
N ARG A 19 4.42 1.21 7.68
CA ARG A 19 4.22 2.49 6.99
C ARG A 19 5.41 3.42 7.17
N GLN A 20 5.94 3.53 8.39
CA GLN A 20 7.10 4.39 8.64
C GLN A 20 8.31 3.95 7.83
N GLN A 21 8.58 2.64 7.81
CA GLN A 21 9.67 2.07 7.03
C GLN A 21 9.46 2.29 5.53
N ALA A 22 8.26 2.01 5.01
CA ALA A 22 7.95 2.20 3.60
C ALA A 22 8.12 3.66 3.15
N ILE A 23 7.77 4.64 3.98
CA ILE A 23 7.99 6.06 3.69
C ILE A 23 9.49 6.38 3.67
N ALA A 24 10.27 5.83 4.60
CA ALA A 24 11.72 6.03 4.63
C ALA A 24 12.40 5.41 3.40
N ASP A 25 12.03 4.18 3.04
CA ASP A 25 12.61 3.43 1.91
C ASP A 25 12.28 4.03 0.55
N THR A 26 11.25 4.88 0.49
CA THR A 26 10.79 5.52 -0.75
C THR A 26 10.91 7.05 -0.70
N ALA A 27 11.68 7.57 0.26
CA ALA A 27 11.87 9.01 0.44
C ALA A 27 12.55 9.70 -0.75
N ASP A 28 13.29 8.94 -1.55
CA ASP A 28 13.93 9.37 -2.80
C ASP A 28 12.92 9.49 -3.97
N LEU A 29 11.76 8.83 -3.89
CA LEU A 29 10.73 8.91 -4.91
C LEU A 29 10.04 10.27 -4.83
N SER A 30 10.25 11.10 -5.85
CA SER A 30 9.57 12.39 -5.93
C SER A 30 8.06 12.24 -6.10
N GLY A 31 7.28 13.01 -5.33
CA GLY A 31 5.85 13.22 -5.58
C GLY A 31 4.91 12.67 -4.49
N LYS A 32 3.75 13.32 -4.36
CA LYS A 32 2.76 13.02 -3.31
C LYS A 32 2.06 11.67 -3.50
N THR A 33 2.10 11.11 -4.70
CA THR A 33 1.40 9.87 -5.06
C THR A 33 1.99 8.65 -4.34
N SER A 34 3.32 8.53 -4.23
CA SER A 34 3.97 7.41 -3.54
C SER A 34 3.58 7.36 -2.06
N ALA A 35 3.71 8.49 -1.36
CA ALA A 35 3.32 8.59 0.04
C ALA A 35 1.81 8.32 0.27
N ALA A 36 0.95 8.81 -0.64
CA ALA A 36 -0.48 8.56 -0.58
C ALA A 36 -0.80 7.07 -0.81
N LEU A 37 -0.10 6.41 -1.73
CA LEU A 37 -0.25 4.98 -2.01
C LEU A 37 0.24 4.11 -0.86
N ILE A 38 1.33 4.48 -0.16
CA ILE A 38 1.79 3.76 1.04
C ILE A 38 0.74 3.85 2.16
N SER A 39 -0.01 4.93 2.23
CA SER A 39 -1.06 5.10 3.25
C SER A 39 -2.39 4.41 2.90
N ALA A 40 -2.64 4.08 1.63
CA ALA A 40 -3.91 3.52 1.16
C ALA A 40 -4.20 2.09 1.69
N PRO A 41 -3.24 1.14 1.74
CA PRO A 41 -3.45 -0.21 2.26
C PRO A 41 -3.86 -0.29 3.73
N ILE A 42 -3.60 0.74 4.54
CA ILE A 42 -4.07 0.77 5.95
C ILE A 42 -5.60 0.82 6.01
N LYS A 43 -6.25 1.36 4.96
CA LYS A 43 -7.72 1.49 4.89
C LYS A 43 -8.40 0.25 4.32
N THR A 44 -7.65 -0.62 3.62
CA THR A 44 -8.20 -1.81 2.95
C THR A 44 -7.15 -2.91 2.84
N PRO A 45 -7.44 -4.16 3.23
CA PRO A 45 -6.48 -5.27 3.20
C PRO A 45 -5.88 -5.57 1.81
N ALA A 46 -6.60 -5.21 0.75
CA ALA A 46 -6.13 -5.30 -0.63
C ALA A 46 -6.59 -4.07 -1.42
N LEU A 47 -5.71 -3.58 -2.29
CA LEU A 47 -5.90 -2.36 -3.06
C LEU A 47 -5.91 -2.70 -4.55
N SER A 48 -6.98 -2.33 -5.26
CA SER A 48 -6.98 -2.31 -6.73
C SER A 48 -6.44 -0.97 -7.24
N ALA A 49 -6.02 -0.90 -8.50
CA ALA A 49 -5.63 0.37 -9.12
C ALA A 49 -6.78 1.39 -9.11
N GLN A 50 -8.03 0.94 -9.24
CA GLN A 50 -9.21 1.83 -9.16
C GLN A 50 -9.42 2.40 -7.76
N THR A 51 -9.36 1.53 -6.74
CA THR A 51 -9.49 1.96 -5.35
C THR A 51 -8.37 2.94 -4.99
N ALA A 52 -7.16 2.69 -5.47
CA ALA A 52 -6.01 3.56 -5.29
C ALA A 52 -6.20 4.95 -5.94
N GLU A 53 -6.78 5.04 -7.14
CA GLU A 53 -7.15 6.34 -7.71
C GLU A 53 -8.10 7.11 -6.81
N THR A 54 -9.19 6.47 -6.36
CA THR A 54 -10.18 7.11 -5.49
C THR A 54 -9.56 7.58 -4.18
N LEU A 55 -8.67 6.79 -3.57
CA LEU A 55 -8.06 7.11 -2.29
C LEU A 55 -6.96 8.18 -2.38
N THR A 56 -6.28 8.29 -3.53
CA THR A 56 -5.13 9.19 -3.69
C THR A 56 -5.46 10.44 -4.51
N GLY A 57 -6.55 10.43 -5.29
CA GLY A 57 -6.88 11.46 -6.27
C GLY A 57 -5.95 11.50 -7.49
N ALA A 58 -4.99 10.57 -7.59
CA ALA A 58 -4.09 10.49 -8.73
C ALA A 58 -4.75 9.73 -9.90
N SER A 59 -4.27 9.98 -11.12
CA SER A 59 -4.76 9.27 -12.31
C SER A 59 -4.38 7.79 -12.31
N ARG A 60 -5.16 6.93 -12.98
CA ARG A 60 -4.87 5.49 -13.14
C ARG A 60 -3.45 5.22 -13.59
N ALA A 61 -2.96 5.96 -14.58
CA ALA A 61 -1.61 5.80 -15.10
C ALA A 61 -0.54 6.15 -14.06
N ALA A 62 -0.74 7.22 -13.28
CA ALA A 62 0.17 7.57 -12.19
C ALA A 62 0.16 6.52 -11.08
N VAL A 63 -1.03 6.03 -10.70
CA VAL A 63 -1.22 4.96 -9.72
C VAL A 63 -0.50 3.69 -10.16
N GLN A 64 -0.72 3.21 -11.39
CA GLN A 64 -0.12 1.97 -11.89
C GLN A 64 1.42 2.05 -11.97
N ARG A 65 1.97 3.19 -12.43
CA ARG A 65 3.42 3.42 -12.42
C ARG A 65 3.99 3.36 -11.01
N ASN A 66 3.38 4.07 -10.07
CA ASN A 66 3.86 4.09 -8.69
C ASN A 66 3.68 2.74 -7.99
N LEU A 67 2.58 2.02 -8.21
CA LEU A 67 2.42 0.66 -7.67
C LEU A 67 3.48 -0.31 -8.22
N SER A 68 3.87 -0.17 -9.49
CA SER A 68 4.96 -0.95 -10.06
C SER A 68 6.31 -0.60 -9.41
N LEU A 69 6.59 0.69 -9.21
CA LEU A 69 7.80 1.14 -8.51
C LEU A 69 7.83 0.65 -7.05
N LEU A 70 6.75 0.84 -6.30
CA LEU A 70 6.62 0.38 -4.92
C LEU A 70 6.69 -1.15 -4.81
N THR A 71 6.28 -1.89 -5.84
CA THR A 71 6.48 -3.35 -5.87
C THR A 71 7.97 -3.68 -5.98
N ASN A 72 8.70 -2.96 -6.84
CA ASN A 72 10.14 -3.16 -7.01
C ASN A 72 10.96 -2.73 -5.79
N CYS A 73 10.52 -1.67 -5.08
CA CYS A 73 11.15 -1.21 -3.83
C CYS A 73 10.85 -2.13 -2.64
N GLY A 74 9.85 -3.03 -2.76
CA GLY A 74 9.48 -3.98 -1.71
C GLY A 74 8.35 -3.62 -0.73
N PRO A 75 7.88 -2.37 -0.52
CA PRO A 75 6.84 -2.11 0.49
C PRO A 75 5.46 -2.68 0.16
N VAL A 76 5.16 -2.93 -1.12
CA VAL A 76 3.90 -3.55 -1.55
C VAL A 76 4.17 -4.74 -2.45
N ARG A 77 3.20 -5.65 -2.54
CA ARG A 77 3.27 -6.85 -3.39
C ARG A 77 1.99 -7.05 -4.17
N GLU A 78 2.13 -7.43 -5.42
CA GLU A 78 1.02 -7.86 -6.26
C GLU A 78 0.60 -9.29 -5.88
N ILE A 79 -0.71 -9.59 -5.84
CA ILE A 79 -1.24 -10.87 -5.31
C ILE A 79 -2.12 -11.65 -6.29
N THR A 80 -2.40 -11.12 -7.46
CA THR A 80 -3.31 -11.74 -8.44
C THR A 80 -2.60 -12.44 -9.60
N GLY A 81 -1.34 -12.10 -9.89
CA GLY A 81 -0.57 -12.71 -10.99
C GLY A 81 -1.17 -12.47 -12.39
N GLN A 82 -2.12 -11.54 -12.51
CA GLN A 82 -2.86 -11.27 -13.74
C GLN A 82 -2.46 -9.91 -14.34
N GLU A 83 -2.64 -9.73 -15.64
CA GLU A 83 -2.32 -8.46 -16.31
C GLU A 83 -3.42 -7.40 -16.13
N ARG A 84 -4.70 -7.79 -16.21
CA ARG A 84 -5.84 -6.85 -16.32
C ARG A 84 -6.41 -6.40 -14.97
N TYR A 85 -6.51 -7.31 -14.00
CA TYR A 85 -7.07 -7.02 -12.68
C TYR A 85 -6.04 -7.33 -11.61
N ARG A 86 -5.27 -6.30 -11.24
CA ARG A 86 -4.20 -6.41 -10.26
C ARG A 86 -4.65 -5.91 -8.89
N PHE A 87 -4.31 -6.67 -7.86
CA PHE A 87 -4.44 -6.26 -6.48
C PHE A 87 -3.08 -6.25 -5.80
N TRP A 88 -2.90 -5.28 -4.91
CA TRP A 88 -1.71 -5.12 -4.09
C TRP A 88 -2.07 -5.18 -2.62
N ARG A 89 -1.12 -5.66 -1.81
CA ARG A 89 -1.18 -5.57 -0.35
C ARG A 89 0.16 -5.14 0.22
N VAL A 90 0.16 -4.78 1.49
CA VAL A 90 1.38 -4.64 2.31
C VAL A 90 2.20 -5.93 2.21
N ALA A 91 3.51 -5.79 2.00
CA ALA A 91 4.43 -6.93 1.89
C ALA A 91 4.35 -7.86 3.12
#